data_AF-M0AAF1-F1
#
_entry.id   AF-M0AAF1-F1
#
_cell.length_a   1.000
_cell.length_b   1.000
_cell.length_c   1.000
_cell.angle_alpha   90.00
_cell.angle_beta   90.00
_cell.angle_gamma   90.00
#
_symmetry.space_group_name_H-M   'P 1'
#
loop_
_entity.id
_entity.type
_entity.pdbx_description
1 polymer ?
#
loop_
_entity_poly.entity_id
_entity_poly.type
_entity_poly.pdbx_seq_one_letter_code
_entity_poly.pdbx_strand_id
1 'polypeptide(L)'
;MATPRVPGPADERQLELPCGATIDPHDIDLGMREFTCPGGPDSDSCGETHAVVTDVHPPSRFFPESLVTILQETIDTADDLGEFGTPHLMGVVLEEFPEKVVTHDASDDGAVGYSMVWVTDFDARRLHEIIVELVVELMEHAISHAEDDTAVSEFESQMLEFDVSEFVEQYRAQRDFESEHDRAL
;
A
#
# COMPACT_ATOMS: atom_id res chain seq x y z
N MET A 1 29.34 -30.97 0.65
CA MET A 1 28.46 -30.27 1.61
C MET A 1 27.18 -29.96 0.86
N ALA A 2 26.08 -30.59 1.24
CA ALA A 2 24.78 -30.32 0.64
C ALA A 2 24.15 -29.16 1.41
N THR A 3 23.89 -28.05 0.73
CA THR A 3 23.06 -26.97 1.26
C THR A 3 21.63 -27.51 1.36
N PRO A 4 21.03 -27.62 2.55
CA PRO A 4 19.66 -28.09 2.66
C PRO A 4 18.75 -26.93 2.26
N ARG A 5 18.34 -26.87 0.99
CA ARG A 5 17.18 -26.10 0.58
C ARG A 5 15.98 -27.02 0.73
N VAL A 6 15.09 -26.69 1.66
CA VAL A 6 13.75 -27.26 1.72
C VAL A 6 13.02 -26.73 0.47
N PRO A 7 12.58 -27.58 -0.46
CA PRO A 7 11.67 -27.13 -1.50
C PRO A 7 10.31 -26.92 -0.83
N GLY A 8 9.90 -25.66 -0.66
CA GLY A 8 8.47 -25.35 -0.63
C GLY A 8 7.83 -25.80 -1.96
N PRO A 9 6.52 -26.08 -2.00
CA PRO A 9 5.85 -26.37 -3.25
C PRO A 9 6.15 -25.27 -4.28
N ALA A 10 6.44 -25.68 -5.52
CA ALA A 10 6.89 -24.77 -6.58
C ALA A 10 5.88 -23.66 -6.92
N ASP A 11 4.61 -23.85 -6.52
CA ASP A 11 3.53 -22.89 -6.70
C ASP A 11 3.62 -21.70 -5.72
N GLU A 12 4.31 -21.83 -4.58
CA GLU A 12 4.51 -20.72 -3.62
C GLU A 12 5.59 -19.72 -4.06
N ARG A 13 6.35 -20.03 -5.11
CA ARG A 13 7.43 -19.18 -5.65
C ARG A 13 7.04 -18.41 -6.91
N GLN A 14 5.75 -18.32 -7.18
CA GLN A 14 5.23 -17.67 -8.37
C GLN A 14 4.11 -16.72 -7.98
N LEU A 15 4.41 -15.43 -8.07
CA LEU A 15 3.44 -14.36 -7.93
C LEU A 15 3.18 -13.76 -9.31
N GLU A 16 2.00 -14.00 -9.86
CA GLU A 16 1.54 -13.35 -11.09
C GLU A 16 1.09 -11.92 -10.76
N LEU A 17 1.69 -10.94 -11.43
CA LEU A 17 1.42 -9.51 -11.28
C LEU A 17 0.18 -9.10 -12.07
N PRO A 18 -0.45 -7.95 -11.76
CA PRO A 18 -1.59 -7.43 -12.52
C PRO A 18 -1.34 -7.31 -14.04
N CYS A 19 -0.09 -7.06 -14.43
CA CYS A 19 0.33 -6.95 -15.82
C CYS A 19 0.57 -8.30 -16.52
N GLY A 20 0.39 -9.43 -15.82
CA GLY A 20 0.60 -10.79 -16.32
C GLY A 20 2.03 -11.34 -16.17
N ALA A 21 2.97 -10.52 -15.71
CA ALA A 21 4.33 -10.99 -15.42
C ALA A 21 4.36 -11.89 -14.17
N THR A 22 5.30 -12.83 -14.06
CA THR A 22 5.47 -13.65 -12.85
C THR A 22 6.80 -13.36 -12.18
N ILE A 23 6.80 -13.18 -10.85
CA ILE A 23 8.00 -12.96 -10.03
C ILE A 23 8.09 -13.98 -8.89
N ASP A 24 9.28 -14.13 -8.28
CA ASP A 24 9.43 -14.85 -7.01
C ASP A 24 9.15 -13.87 -5.86
N PRO A 25 8.21 -14.17 -4.93
CA PRO A 25 7.99 -13.36 -3.73
C PRO A 25 9.27 -13.06 -2.94
N HIS A 26 10.28 -13.93 -2.98
CA HIS A 26 11.57 -13.73 -2.30
C HIS A 26 12.43 -12.61 -2.91
N ASP A 27 12.11 -12.15 -4.11
CA ASP A 27 12.76 -10.99 -4.73
C ASP A 27 12.22 -9.66 -4.17
N ILE A 28 11.15 -9.70 -3.38
CA ILE A 28 10.58 -8.53 -2.70
C ILE A 28 11.30 -8.29 -1.38
N ASP A 29 12.07 -7.20 -1.33
CA ASP A 29 12.68 -6.71 -0.09
C ASP A 29 11.64 -6.02 0.80
N LEU A 30 11.83 -6.07 2.12
CA LEU A 30 10.91 -5.47 3.09
C LEU A 30 10.78 -3.95 2.97
N GLY A 31 11.80 -3.25 2.46
CA GLY A 31 11.75 -1.83 2.14
C GLY A 31 11.36 -1.52 0.69
N MET A 32 11.11 -2.54 -0.14
CA MET A 32 10.80 -2.33 -1.55
C MET A 32 9.51 -1.55 -1.71
N ARG A 33 9.58 -0.50 -2.54
CA ARG A 33 8.41 0.32 -2.90
C ARG A 33 7.93 0.10 -4.30
N GLU A 34 8.86 -0.24 -5.17
CA GLU A 34 8.64 -0.31 -6.59
C GLU A 34 9.39 -1.52 -7.15
N PHE A 35 8.68 -2.31 -7.93
CA PHE A 35 9.23 -3.38 -8.73
C PHE A 35 9.14 -2.95 -10.19
N THR A 36 10.27 -2.87 -10.89
CA THR A 36 10.27 -2.54 -12.32
C THR A 36 10.36 -3.83 -13.12
N CYS A 37 9.31 -4.10 -13.91
CA CYS A 37 9.31 -5.23 -14.82
C CYS A 37 10.47 -5.10 -15.82
N PRO A 38 11.30 -6.15 -16.05
CA PRO A 38 12.50 -6.03 -16.86
C PRO A 38 12.24 -5.60 -18.31
N GLY A 39 11.03 -5.85 -18.84
CA GLY A 39 10.59 -5.42 -20.17
C GLY A 39 11.42 -6.02 -21.32
N GLY A 40 10.87 -6.01 -22.54
CA GLY A 40 11.64 -6.35 -23.74
C GLY A 40 10.83 -7.02 -24.84
N PRO A 41 11.38 -7.05 -26.08
CA PRO A 41 10.69 -7.60 -27.25
C PRO A 41 10.40 -9.11 -27.16
N ASP A 42 11.08 -9.82 -26.26
CA ASP A 42 10.94 -11.25 -26.02
C ASP A 42 10.50 -11.57 -24.56
N SER A 43 10.02 -10.57 -23.81
CA SER A 43 9.59 -10.75 -22.40
C SER A 43 8.08 -10.66 -22.29
N ASP A 44 7.47 -11.56 -21.53
CA ASP A 44 6.05 -11.47 -21.13
C ASP A 44 5.80 -10.38 -20.06
N SER A 45 6.78 -9.50 -19.80
CA SER A 45 6.69 -8.43 -18.80
C SER A 45 6.44 -7.06 -19.43
N CYS A 46 5.62 -6.22 -18.79
CA CYS A 46 5.14 -4.95 -19.35
C CYS A 46 6.21 -3.84 -19.46
N GLY A 47 7.31 -3.94 -18.72
CA GLY A 47 8.33 -2.89 -18.65
C GLY A 47 7.94 -1.68 -17.78
N GLU A 48 6.80 -1.75 -17.09
CA GLU A 48 6.30 -0.70 -16.19
C GLU A 48 6.81 -0.90 -14.76
N THR A 49 6.57 0.11 -13.93
CA THR A 49 6.92 0.11 -12.50
C THR A 49 5.67 -0.11 -11.67
N HIS A 50 5.72 -1.12 -10.81
CA HIS A 50 4.62 -1.56 -9.95
C HIS A 50 4.91 -1.20 -8.50
N ALA A 51 3.95 -0.60 -7.81
CA ALA A 51 4.07 -0.31 -6.40
C ALA A 51 4.00 -1.62 -5.60
N VAL A 52 4.87 -1.72 -4.61
CA VAL A 52 4.96 -2.85 -3.68
C VAL A 52 4.71 -2.33 -2.28
N VAL A 53 3.82 -3.01 -1.57
CA VAL A 53 3.48 -2.76 -0.18
C VAL A 53 3.44 -4.10 0.54
N THR A 54 4.23 -4.27 1.59
CA THR A 54 4.14 -5.38 2.56
C THR A 54 3.39 -4.94 3.82
N ASP A 55 2.88 -5.89 4.60
CA ASP A 55 2.22 -5.65 5.90
C ASP A 55 3.13 -5.03 6.96
N VAL A 56 4.45 -5.16 6.81
CA VAL A 56 5.44 -4.57 7.72
C VAL A 56 5.59 -3.05 7.54
N HIS A 57 5.17 -2.48 6.41
CA HIS A 57 5.24 -1.04 6.22
C HIS A 57 4.27 -0.33 7.17
N PRO A 58 4.69 0.75 7.84
CA PRO A 58 3.77 1.53 8.66
C PRO A 58 2.84 2.40 7.80
N PRO A 59 1.62 2.73 8.25
CA PRO A 59 0.75 3.72 7.60
C PRO A 59 1.42 5.09 7.45
N SER A 60 2.43 5.38 8.28
CA SER A 60 3.21 6.60 8.17
C SER A 60 3.92 6.75 6.82
N ARG A 61 4.09 5.66 6.07
CA ARG A 61 4.54 5.70 4.68
C ARG A 61 3.64 6.56 3.77
N PHE A 62 2.36 6.70 4.10
CA PHE A 62 1.38 7.44 3.31
C PHE A 62 0.89 8.73 3.99
N PHE A 63 0.89 8.77 5.32
CA PHE A 63 0.34 9.88 6.09
C PHE A 63 1.24 10.32 7.24
N PRO A 64 1.21 11.60 7.66
CA PRO A 64 1.89 12.03 8.89
C PRO A 64 1.45 11.19 10.10
N GLU A 65 2.36 10.91 11.02
CA GLU A 65 2.07 10.09 12.21
C GLU A 65 0.88 10.62 13.02
N SER A 66 0.73 11.95 13.10
CA SER A 66 -0.42 12.56 13.77
C SER A 66 -1.76 12.19 13.14
N LEU A 67 -1.82 12.08 11.81
CA LEU A 67 -3.03 11.65 11.12
C LEU A 67 -3.25 10.15 11.28
N VAL A 68 -2.19 9.34 11.23
CA VAL A 68 -2.27 7.90 11.52
C VAL A 68 -2.86 7.66 12.90
N THR A 69 -2.40 8.37 13.93
CA THR A 69 -2.97 8.27 15.28
C THR A 69 -4.46 8.61 15.29
N ILE A 70 -4.88 9.67 14.61
CA ILE A 70 -6.31 10.03 14.53
C ILE A 70 -7.13 8.91 13.85
N LEU A 71 -6.64 8.35 12.74
CA LEU A 71 -7.30 7.26 12.04
C LEU A 71 -7.43 6.02 12.93
N GLN A 72 -6.37 5.67 13.67
CA GLN A 72 -6.38 4.55 14.62
C GLN A 72 -7.34 4.77 15.79
N GLU A 73 -7.49 6.00 16.27
CA GLU A 73 -8.42 6.34 17.35
C GLU A 73 -9.88 6.42 16.88
N THR A 74 -10.10 6.69 15.59
CA THR A 74 -11.44 6.96 15.03
C THR A 74 -12.06 5.76 14.31
N ILE A 75 -11.24 4.92 13.68
CA ILE A 75 -11.71 3.79 12.88
C ILE A 75 -11.63 2.51 13.71
N ASP A 76 -12.80 1.98 14.08
CA ASP A 76 -12.91 0.64 14.65
C ASP A 76 -12.71 -0.41 13.54
N THR A 77 -11.77 -1.32 13.73
CA THR A 77 -11.53 -2.44 12.81
C THR A 77 -12.29 -3.69 13.28
N ALA A 78 -12.79 -4.48 12.32
CA ALA A 78 -13.59 -5.66 12.62
C ALA A 78 -12.78 -6.96 12.69
N ASP A 79 -11.46 -6.87 12.49
CA ASP A 79 -10.55 -8.00 12.41
C ASP A 79 -9.69 -8.18 13.67
N ASP A 80 -8.83 -9.19 13.66
CA ASP A 80 -7.94 -9.52 14.77
C ASP A 80 -6.61 -8.71 14.76
N LEU A 81 -6.44 -7.76 13.84
CA LEU A 81 -5.22 -6.94 13.72
C LEU A 81 -5.17 -5.81 14.74
N GLY A 82 -6.30 -5.49 15.38
CA GLY A 82 -6.40 -4.61 16.54
C GLY A 82 -6.57 -3.12 16.20
N GLU A 83 -5.68 -2.55 15.39
CA GLU A 83 -5.71 -1.12 15.05
C GLU A 83 -5.69 -0.91 13.53
N PHE A 84 -6.23 0.24 13.09
CA PHE A 84 -6.12 0.67 11.70
C PHE A 84 -4.66 0.71 11.25
N GLY A 85 -4.39 0.21 10.04
CA GLY A 85 -3.04 -0.12 9.60
C GLY A 85 -2.91 -0.28 8.09
N THR A 86 -1.72 -0.63 7.62
CA THR A 86 -1.45 -0.83 6.18
C THR A 86 -2.33 -1.91 5.53
N PRO A 87 -2.64 -3.05 6.18
CA PRO A 87 -3.60 -4.01 5.65
C PRO A 87 -4.97 -3.39 5.38
N HIS A 88 -5.45 -2.49 6.24
CA HIS A 88 -6.71 -1.78 6.07
C HIS A 88 -6.65 -0.79 4.90
N LEU A 89 -5.57 -0.01 4.79
CA LEU A 89 -5.35 0.90 3.66
C LEU A 89 -5.36 0.14 2.33
N MET A 90 -4.61 -0.98 2.26
CA MET A 90 -4.58 -1.80 1.06
C MET A 90 -5.90 -2.53 0.80
N GLY A 91 -6.67 -2.84 1.84
CA GLY A 91 -8.04 -3.34 1.73
C GLY A 91 -8.94 -2.36 0.98
N VAL A 92 -8.94 -1.08 1.36
CA VAL A 92 -9.71 -0.03 0.68
C VAL A 92 -9.27 0.14 -0.79
N VAL A 93 -7.95 0.10 -1.06
CA VAL A 93 -7.44 0.15 -2.44
C VAL A 93 -7.88 -1.07 -3.26
N LEU A 94 -7.87 -2.26 -2.67
CA LEU A 94 -8.30 -3.50 -3.33
C LEU A 94 -9.81 -3.49 -3.61
N GLU A 95 -10.61 -2.92 -2.71
CA GLU A 95 -12.05 -2.75 -2.92
C GLU A 95 -12.35 -1.84 -4.12
N GLU A 96 -11.61 -0.73 -4.28
CA GLU A 96 -11.79 0.18 -5.42
C GLU A 96 -11.17 -0.35 -6.72
N PHE A 97 -10.01 -1.02 -6.64
CA PHE A 97 -9.24 -1.45 -7.80
C PHE A 97 -8.92 -2.97 -7.80
N PRO A 98 -9.93 -3.86 -7.79
CA PRO A 98 -9.74 -5.30 -7.58
C PRO A 98 -8.93 -5.98 -8.69
N GLU A 99 -8.95 -5.45 -9.91
CA GLU A 99 -8.21 -6.00 -11.06
C GLU A 99 -6.79 -5.46 -11.19
N LYS A 100 -6.42 -4.43 -10.39
CA LYS A 100 -5.13 -3.74 -10.48
C LYS A 100 -4.24 -3.98 -9.28
N VAL A 101 -4.66 -4.81 -8.34
CA VAL A 101 -3.90 -5.16 -7.14
C VAL A 101 -3.91 -6.67 -7.02
N VAL A 102 -2.72 -7.26 -6.96
CA VAL A 102 -2.56 -8.66 -6.59
C VAL A 102 -2.09 -8.72 -5.15
N THR A 103 -2.72 -9.60 -4.37
CA THR A 103 -2.36 -9.89 -2.98
C THR A 103 -1.75 -11.28 -2.91
N HIS A 104 -0.66 -11.41 -2.17
CA HIS A 104 -0.02 -12.69 -1.88
C HIS A 104 0.12 -12.88 -0.36
N ASP A 105 -0.40 -14.00 0.12
CA ASP A 105 -0.27 -14.46 1.50
C ASP A 105 1.00 -15.31 1.62
N ALA A 106 1.95 -14.80 2.39
CA ALA A 106 3.23 -15.45 2.69
C ALA A 106 3.34 -15.80 4.18
N SER A 107 2.23 -15.87 4.91
CA SER A 107 2.22 -16.13 6.35
C SER A 107 2.85 -17.48 6.74
N ASP A 108 2.83 -18.46 5.83
CA ASP A 108 3.48 -19.77 5.98
C ASP A 108 4.95 -19.78 5.50
N ASP A 109 5.44 -18.71 4.85
CA ASP A 109 6.81 -18.60 4.35
C ASP A 109 7.69 -17.70 5.25
N GLY A 110 8.31 -18.32 6.25
CA GLY A 110 9.23 -17.63 7.16
C GLY A 110 10.53 -17.10 6.52
N ALA A 111 10.76 -17.29 5.21
CA ALA A 111 11.96 -16.81 4.54
C ALA A 111 11.83 -15.38 4.00
N VAL A 112 10.62 -14.87 3.74
CA VAL A 112 10.40 -13.55 3.14
C VAL A 112 10.30 -12.41 4.17
N GLY A 113 9.88 -12.71 5.41
CA GLY A 113 9.85 -11.73 6.51
C GLY A 113 8.62 -10.80 6.56
N TYR A 114 7.67 -10.96 5.65
CA TYR A 114 6.35 -10.33 5.66
C TYR A 114 5.27 -11.42 5.65
N SER A 115 4.05 -11.10 6.11
CA SER A 115 2.92 -12.04 6.06
C SER A 115 2.06 -11.81 4.82
N MET A 116 1.97 -10.55 4.36
CA MET A 116 1.17 -10.16 3.21
C MET A 116 1.95 -9.19 2.33
N VAL A 117 1.81 -9.34 1.02
CA VAL A 117 2.30 -8.35 0.05
C VAL A 117 1.24 -8.03 -0.98
N TRP A 118 1.16 -6.75 -1.33
CA TRP A 118 0.34 -6.19 -2.38
C TRP A 118 1.25 -5.62 -3.47
N VAL A 119 1.00 -6.01 -4.71
CA VAL A 119 1.66 -5.45 -5.89
C VAL A 119 0.61 -4.88 -6.82
N THR A 120 0.81 -3.65 -7.27
CA THR A 120 -0.20 -2.90 -8.02
C THR A 120 0.21 -2.61 -9.46
N ASP A 121 -0.76 -2.35 -10.33
CA ASP A 121 -0.55 -1.85 -11.70
C ASP A 121 -0.29 -0.32 -11.76
N PHE A 122 0.14 0.26 -10.64
CA PHE A 122 0.46 1.68 -10.51
C PHE A 122 1.88 1.81 -10.00
N ASP A 123 2.58 2.90 -10.30
CA ASP A 123 3.82 3.22 -9.59
C ASP A 123 3.54 3.65 -8.13
N ALA A 124 4.59 3.74 -7.29
CA ALA A 124 4.41 4.03 -5.87
C ALA A 124 4.02 5.49 -5.59
N ARG A 125 4.15 6.40 -6.55
CA ARG A 125 3.60 7.76 -6.42
C ARG A 125 2.10 7.72 -6.64
N ARG A 126 1.64 7.09 -7.72
CA ARG A 126 0.22 7.01 -8.04
C ARG A 126 -0.56 6.23 -6.99
N LEU A 127 0.01 5.13 -6.45
CA LEU A 127 -0.59 4.43 -5.32
C LEU A 127 -0.75 5.34 -4.10
N HIS A 128 0.23 6.20 -3.82
CA HIS A 128 0.14 7.13 -2.69
C HIS A 128 -0.97 8.16 -2.88
N GLU A 129 -1.10 8.73 -4.08
CA GLU A 129 -2.22 9.62 -4.42
C GLU A 129 -3.57 8.92 -4.22
N ILE A 130 -3.72 7.69 -4.75
CA ILE A 130 -4.94 6.89 -4.58
C ILE A 130 -5.26 6.66 -3.10
N ILE A 131 -4.28 6.28 -2.29
CA ILE A 131 -4.50 6.04 -0.86
C ILE A 131 -4.98 7.32 -0.15
N VAL A 132 -4.41 8.47 -0.50
CA VAL A 132 -4.82 9.76 0.07
C VAL A 132 -6.24 10.12 -0.39
N GLU A 133 -6.55 9.97 -1.67
CA GLU A 133 -7.90 10.16 -2.25
C GLU A 133 -8.92 9.30 -1.47
N LEU A 134 -8.68 8.00 -1.35
CA LEU A 134 -9.61 7.06 -0.71
C LEU A 134 -9.82 7.33 0.79
N VAL A 135 -8.77 7.73 1.52
CA VAL A 135 -8.92 8.10 2.94
C VAL A 135 -9.71 9.40 3.10
N VAL A 136 -9.49 10.38 2.22
CA VAL A 136 -10.29 11.61 2.20
C VAL A 136 -11.75 11.30 1.91
N GLU A 137 -12.05 10.45 0.92
CA GLU A 137 -13.41 10.02 0.59
C GLU A 137 -14.08 9.26 1.74
N LEU A 138 -13.33 8.43 2.47
CA LEU A 138 -13.82 7.75 3.67
C LEU A 138 -14.23 8.77 4.75
N MET A 139 -13.38 9.78 4.98
CA MET A 139 -13.67 10.86 5.94
C MET A 139 -14.87 11.69 5.50
N GLU A 140 -15.02 11.97 4.20
CA GLU A 140 -16.16 12.69 3.64
C GLU A 140 -17.47 11.92 3.87
N HIS A 141 -17.47 10.62 3.60
CA HIS A 141 -18.62 9.77 3.90
C HIS A 141 -18.98 9.81 5.39
N ALA A 142 -17.98 9.66 6.27
CA ALA A 142 -18.19 9.69 7.71
C ALA A 142 -18.78 11.02 8.20
N ILE A 143 -18.23 12.15 7.73
CA ILE A 143 -18.70 13.47 8.17
C ILE A 143 -20.07 13.82 7.60
N SER A 144 -20.40 13.36 6.39
CA SER A 144 -21.73 13.57 5.79
C SER A 144 -22.88 12.94 6.61
N HIS A 145 -22.56 11.96 7.46
CA HIS A 145 -23.48 11.34 8.39
C HIS A 145 -23.52 12.00 9.78
N ALA A 146 -22.68 13.01 10.03
CA ALA A 146 -22.70 13.77 11.27
C ALA A 146 -23.94 14.67 11.35
N GLU A 147 -24.48 14.83 12.56
CA GLU A 147 -25.62 15.72 12.81
C GLU A 147 -25.24 17.21 12.84
N ASP A 148 -23.97 17.56 12.58
CA ASP A 148 -23.43 18.92 12.65
C ASP A 148 -23.19 19.49 11.24
N ASP A 149 -24.20 20.20 10.72
CA ASP A 149 -24.15 20.89 9.42
C ASP A 149 -22.97 21.88 9.29
N THR A 150 -22.45 22.41 10.41
CA THR A 150 -21.29 23.32 10.39
C THR A 150 -20.02 22.55 10.10
N ALA A 151 -19.82 21.42 10.76
CA ALA A 151 -18.67 20.55 10.55
C ALA A 151 -18.62 20.02 9.10
N VAL A 152 -19.78 19.65 8.54
CA VAL A 152 -19.90 19.21 7.14
C VAL A 152 -19.44 20.30 6.17
N SER A 153 -20.00 21.52 6.30
CA SER A 153 -19.65 22.66 5.44
C SER A 153 -18.19 23.07 5.53
N GLU A 154 -17.60 23.05 6.74
CA GLU A 154 -16.19 23.35 6.94
C GLU A 154 -15.27 22.32 6.27
N PHE A 155 -15.61 21.03 6.37
CA PHE A 155 -14.86 19.97 5.71
C PHE A 155 -14.95 20.08 4.19
N GLU A 156 -16.16 20.24 3.62
CA GLU A 156 -16.35 20.42 2.18
C GLU A 156 -15.53 21.60 1.64
N SER A 157 -15.48 22.72 2.37
CA SER A 157 -14.67 23.88 1.98
C SER A 157 -13.18 23.58 2.00
N GLN A 158 -12.68 22.82 2.97
CA GLN A 158 -11.27 22.42 3.04
C GLN A 158 -10.94 21.44 1.91
N MET A 159 -11.86 20.54 1.55
CA MET A 159 -11.63 19.58 0.47
C MET A 159 -11.55 20.23 -0.91
N LEU A 160 -12.28 21.32 -1.15
CA LEU A 160 -12.17 22.08 -2.41
C LEU A 160 -10.78 22.68 -2.64
N GLU A 161 -10.03 22.93 -1.56
CA GLU A 161 -8.69 23.53 -1.61
C GLU A 161 -7.57 22.49 -1.52
N PHE A 162 -7.89 21.23 -1.23
CA PHE A 162 -6.89 20.19 -1.01
C PHE A 162 -6.40 19.60 -2.33
N ASP A 163 -5.12 19.82 -2.63
CA ASP A 163 -4.44 19.20 -3.77
C ASP A 163 -3.68 17.95 -3.31
N VAL A 164 -4.20 16.78 -3.69
CA VAL A 164 -3.61 15.47 -3.37
C VAL A 164 -2.21 15.34 -3.96
N SER A 165 -2.01 15.75 -5.21
CA SER A 165 -0.72 15.62 -5.89
C SER A 165 0.32 16.51 -5.22
N GLU A 166 -0.04 17.73 -4.83
CA GLU A 166 0.84 18.63 -4.07
C GLU A 166 1.16 18.05 -2.68
N PHE A 167 0.15 17.53 -1.96
CA PHE A 167 0.37 16.86 -0.68
C PHE A 167 1.36 15.70 -0.80
N VAL A 168 1.15 14.80 -1.77
CA VAL A 168 2.02 13.63 -1.99
C VAL A 168 3.42 14.06 -2.38
N GLU A 169 3.58 15.06 -3.25
CA GLU A 169 4.88 15.59 -3.65
C GLU A 169 5.65 16.14 -2.44
N GLN A 170 5.02 17.01 -1.65
CA GLN A 170 5.64 17.60 -0.47
C GLN A 170 5.96 16.55 0.59
N TYR A 171 5.06 15.59 0.82
CA TYR A 171 5.24 14.54 1.80
C TYR A 171 6.43 13.65 1.44
N ARG A 172 6.50 13.21 0.17
CA ARG A 172 7.58 12.36 -0.31
C ARG A 172 8.93 13.06 -0.34
N ALA A 173 8.96 14.37 -0.53
CA ALA A 173 10.19 15.16 -0.50
C ALA A 173 10.80 15.29 0.91
N GLN A 174 10.02 15.03 1.97
CA GLN A 174 10.43 15.19 3.37
C GLN A 174 10.75 13.85 4.07
N ARG A 175 10.75 12.75 3.31
CA ARG A 175 10.82 11.39 3.85
C ARG A 175 11.94 10.58 3.20
N ASP A 176 12.61 9.77 4.01
CA ASP A 176 13.49 8.70 3.58
C ASP A 176 12.70 7.39 3.60
N PHE A 177 12.55 6.80 2.42
CA PHE A 177 11.82 5.55 2.24
C PHE A 177 12.72 4.38 1.84
N GLU A 178 14.03 4.44 2.08
CA GLU A 178 14.97 3.39 1.66
C GLU A 178 14.94 2.12 2.51
N SER A 179 14.20 2.10 3.64
CA SER A 179 14.10 0.93 4.53
C SER A 179 12.65 0.53 4.85
N GLU A 180 12.44 -0.62 5.48
CA GLU A 180 11.15 -1.07 5.99
C GLU A 180 10.53 -0.09 7.01
N HIS A 181 11.37 0.77 7.58
CA HIS A 181 10.98 1.86 8.47
C HIS A 181 11.02 3.20 7.73
N ASP A 182 9.88 3.87 7.61
CA ASP A 182 9.81 5.24 7.10
C ASP A 182 10.32 6.24 8.15
N ARG A 183 11.19 7.18 7.75
CA ARG A 183 11.74 8.22 8.63
C ARG A 183 11.72 9.59 7.96
N ALA A 184 11.52 10.64 8.75
CA ALA A 184 11.69 12.01 8.28
C ALA A 184 13.16 12.30 7.95
N LEU A 185 13.40 13.11 6.91
CA LEU A 185 14.73 13.60 6.50
C LEU A 185 15.27 14.72 7.40
#